data_AF-A0A957MG98-F1
#
_entry.id   AF-A0A957MG98-F1
#
_cell.length_a   1.000
_cell.length_b   1.000
_cell.length_c   1.000
_cell.angle_alpha   90.00
_cell.angle_beta   90.00
_cell.angle_gamma   90.00
#
_symmetry.space_group_name_H-M   'P 1'
#
loop_
_entity.id
_entity.type
_entity.pdbx_description
1 polymer ?
#
loop_
_entity_poly.entity_id
_entity_poly.type
_entity_poly.pdbx_seq_one_letter_code
_entity_poly.pdbx_strand_id
1 'polypeptide(L)'
;MRNSDPFADLIRSIEENLQRGEEWVPPDDGGGGGEPRQPMSRPSRWWWLLIIPFLFLLLFNTIIGFLTDWSWYGSLGLDSILWTRIAASLGLFVAGFVLTWIFLFVNYWIARRVEPFGLVSTPVEQVSDATGIRVPVIAIVIFTLFSFIMGLNVAAEWPQLLLFLNQSNFGVMDPVFNRDASFYIFTLPILEIVRGWLQAVITVSLITVVVVSGIGWRGWRMRTGTLVHLGVLGALFLGLIALGYQIDAAKLVYSERGAVFGAGYTDVNA
;
A
#
# COMPACT_ATOMS: atom_id res chain seq x y z
N MET A 1 54.94 -19.60 -4.81
CA MET A 1 53.82 -19.49 -5.77
C MET A 1 54.45 -19.42 -7.16
N ARG A 2 54.35 -20.51 -7.94
CA ARG A 2 54.91 -20.56 -9.28
C ARG A 2 53.96 -19.77 -10.17
N ASN A 3 54.42 -18.65 -10.72
CA ASN A 3 53.64 -17.83 -11.65
C ASN A 3 53.65 -18.57 -13.00
N SER A 4 52.79 -19.59 -13.13
CA SER A 4 52.59 -20.32 -14.37
C SER A 4 51.78 -19.45 -15.30
N ASP A 5 52.46 -18.92 -16.33
CA ASP A 5 51.81 -18.21 -17.42
C ASP A 5 50.84 -19.20 -18.11
N PRO A 6 49.52 -18.93 -18.10
CA PRO A 6 48.50 -19.81 -18.69
C PRO A 6 48.77 -20.14 -20.16
N PHE A 7 49.41 -19.22 -20.89
CA PHE A 7 49.75 -19.45 -22.29
C PHE A 7 50.92 -20.43 -22.46
N ALA A 8 51.89 -20.42 -21.55
CA ALA A 8 53.05 -21.30 -21.63
C ALA A 8 52.66 -22.77 -21.38
N ASP A 9 51.72 -23.01 -20.48
CA ASP A 9 51.23 -24.36 -20.18
C ASP A 9 50.30 -24.90 -21.28
N LEU A 10 49.51 -24.03 -21.93
CA LEU A 10 48.73 -24.39 -23.10
C LEU A 10 49.62 -24.86 -24.27
N ILE A 11 50.70 -24.11 -24.56
CA ILE A 11 51.63 -24.46 -25.64
C ILE A 11 52.32 -25.80 -25.34
N ARG A 12 52.76 -26.02 -24.09
CA ARG A 12 53.40 -27.26 -23.68
C ARG A 12 52.45 -28.46 -23.80
N SER A 13 51.18 -28.31 -23.43
CA SER A 13 50.20 -29.39 -23.56
C SER A 13 49.88 -29.71 -25.02
N ILE A 14 49.83 -28.70 -25.90
CA ILE A 14 49.64 -28.91 -27.34
C ILE A 14 50.84 -29.70 -27.91
N GLU A 15 52.06 -29.32 -27.55
CA GLU A 15 53.27 -30.00 -28.03
C GLU A 15 53.34 -31.46 -27.54
N GLU A 16 53.02 -31.72 -26.28
CA GLU A 16 52.95 -33.08 -25.73
C GLU A 16 51.87 -33.95 -26.40
N ASN A 17 50.69 -33.39 -26.66
CA ASN A 17 49.62 -34.11 -27.35
C ASN A 17 49.98 -34.43 -28.81
N LEU A 18 50.65 -33.51 -29.50
CA LEU A 18 51.14 -33.72 -30.87
C LEU A 18 52.21 -34.81 -30.92
N GLN A 19 53.02 -34.97 -29.88
CA GLN A 19 54.00 -36.05 -29.78
C GLN A 19 53.39 -37.41 -29.45
N ARG A 20 52.28 -37.44 -28.69
CA ARG A 20 51.62 -38.71 -28.30
C ARG A 20 50.81 -39.35 -29.42
N GLY A 21 50.37 -38.59 -30.42
CA GLY A 21 49.67 -39.14 -31.59
C GLY A 21 48.33 -39.84 -31.30
N GLU A 22 47.81 -39.75 -30.08
CA GLU A 22 46.51 -40.27 -29.65
C GLU A 22 45.61 -39.14 -29.10
N GLU A 23 44.39 -39.50 -28.67
CA GLU A 23 43.28 -38.63 -28.27
C GLU A 23 43.73 -37.44 -27.40
N TRP A 24 43.27 -36.24 -27.79
CA TRP A 24 43.73 -34.97 -27.21
C TRP A 24 43.37 -34.85 -25.72
N VAL A 25 44.38 -34.60 -24.88
CA VAL A 25 44.20 -34.35 -23.45
C VAL A 25 44.36 -32.85 -23.15
N PRO A 26 43.31 -32.14 -22.70
CA PRO A 26 43.42 -30.72 -22.37
C PRO A 26 44.49 -30.46 -21.30
N PRO A 27 45.15 -29.27 -21.32
CA PRO A 27 45.99 -28.86 -20.21
C PRO A 27 45.16 -28.84 -18.93
N ASP A 28 45.72 -29.42 -17.87
CA ASP A 28 45.15 -29.39 -16.52
C ASP A 28 45.12 -27.91 -16.07
N ASP A 29 43.98 -27.25 -16.25
CA ASP A 29 43.78 -25.92 -15.72
C ASP A 29 43.77 -26.10 -14.21
N GLY A 30 44.70 -25.46 -13.49
CA GLY A 30 44.83 -25.59 -12.03
C GLY A 30 43.59 -25.18 -11.21
N GLY A 31 42.40 -25.07 -11.82
CA GLY A 31 41.10 -25.14 -11.20
C GLY A 31 40.81 -26.56 -10.71
N GLY A 32 41.31 -26.86 -9.51
CA GLY A 32 40.89 -28.02 -8.73
C GLY A 32 39.37 -28.21 -8.80
N GLY A 33 38.99 -29.47 -9.06
CA GLY A 33 37.65 -29.98 -9.32
C GLY A 33 36.51 -29.06 -8.90
N GLY A 34 35.72 -28.61 -9.88
CA GLY A 34 34.47 -27.93 -9.62
C GLY A 34 33.67 -28.74 -8.60
N GLU A 35 33.55 -28.21 -7.39
CA GLU A 35 32.70 -28.78 -6.35
C GLU A 35 31.35 -29.08 -7.01
N PRO A 36 30.78 -30.29 -6.81
CA PRO A 36 29.48 -30.62 -7.38
C PRO A 36 28.53 -29.51 -6.94
N ARG A 37 28.01 -28.72 -7.90
CA ARG A 37 27.06 -27.64 -7.65
C ARG A 37 25.97 -28.22 -6.77
N GLN A 38 25.97 -27.88 -5.47
CA GLN A 38 24.99 -28.44 -4.55
C GLN A 38 23.60 -28.15 -5.14
N PRO A 39 22.73 -29.16 -5.29
CA PRO A 39 21.41 -28.92 -5.81
C PRO A 39 20.73 -27.90 -4.90
N MET A 40 20.36 -26.75 -5.45
CA MET A 40 19.63 -25.72 -4.72
C MET A 40 18.42 -26.40 -4.07
N SER A 41 18.42 -26.49 -2.73
CA SER A 41 17.34 -27.11 -1.98
C SER A 41 16.05 -26.39 -2.35
N ARG A 42 15.11 -27.09 -3.01
CA ARG A 42 13.77 -26.56 -3.27
C ARG A 42 13.19 -26.07 -1.95
N PRO A 43 12.61 -24.86 -1.86
CA PRO A 43 12.03 -24.38 -0.62
C PRO A 43 11.03 -25.42 -0.12
N SER A 44 11.28 -25.94 1.08
CA SER A 44 10.47 -26.99 1.68
C SER A 44 9.02 -26.52 1.80
N ARG A 45 8.10 -27.25 1.17
CA ARG A 45 6.66 -26.98 1.22
C ARG A 45 6.04 -27.21 2.60
N TRP A 46 6.84 -27.56 3.60
CA TRP A 46 6.40 -27.82 4.98
C TRP A 46 5.72 -26.60 5.63
N TRP A 47 6.12 -25.38 5.25
CA TRP A 47 5.45 -24.15 5.70
C TRP A 47 3.95 -24.11 5.37
N TRP A 48 3.50 -24.77 4.30
CA TRP A 48 2.07 -24.86 3.98
C TRP A 48 1.26 -25.63 5.03
N LEU A 49 1.88 -26.60 5.72
CA LEU A 49 1.21 -27.34 6.80
C LEU A 49 0.94 -26.46 8.04
N LEU A 50 1.64 -25.33 8.18
CA LEU A 50 1.38 -24.34 9.24
C LEU A 50 0.50 -23.20 8.73
N ILE A 51 0.76 -22.70 7.52
CA ILE A 51 0.04 -21.56 6.93
C ILE A 51 -1.43 -21.88 6.70
N ILE A 52 -1.76 -23.06 6.16
CA ILE A 52 -3.15 -23.42 5.83
C ILE A 52 -4.03 -23.49 7.08
N PRO A 53 -3.68 -24.25 8.14
CA PRO A 53 -4.49 -24.25 9.36
C PRO A 53 -4.52 -22.90 10.06
N PHE A 54 -3.42 -22.12 10.03
CA PHE A 54 -3.41 -20.77 10.57
C PHE A 54 -4.38 -19.83 9.84
N LEU A 55 -4.38 -19.86 8.51
CA LEU A 55 -5.30 -19.07 7.69
C LEU A 55 -6.75 -19.52 7.90
N PHE A 56 -6.99 -20.83 8.01
CA PHE A 56 -8.31 -21.37 8.32
C PHE A 56 -8.82 -20.89 9.67
N LEU A 57 -7.98 -20.92 10.73
CA LEU A 57 -8.34 -20.40 12.05
C LEU A 57 -8.67 -18.91 12.02
N LEU A 58 -7.88 -18.11 11.27
CA LEU A 58 -8.14 -16.68 11.08
C LEU A 58 -9.49 -16.42 10.40
N LEU A 59 -9.84 -17.23 9.39
CA LEU A 59 -11.05 -17.06 8.59
C LEU A 59 -12.27 -17.80 9.15
N PHE A 60 -12.10 -18.67 10.15
CA PHE A 60 -13.16 -19.55 10.66
C PHE A 60 -14.41 -18.75 11.07
N ASN A 61 -14.26 -17.73 11.91
CA ASN A 61 -15.39 -16.89 12.33
C ASN A 61 -16.05 -16.15 11.15
N THR A 62 -15.26 -15.74 10.16
CA THR A 62 -15.78 -15.06 8.97
C THR A 62 -16.60 -16.02 8.11
N ILE A 63 -16.11 -17.24 7.91
CA ILE A 63 -16.79 -18.27 7.13
C ILE A 63 -18.08 -18.71 7.82
N ILE A 64 -18.03 -18.99 9.13
CA ILE A 64 -19.22 -19.39 9.89
C ILE A 64 -20.25 -18.27 9.88
N GLY A 65 -19.85 -17.02 10.16
CA GLY A 65 -20.74 -15.86 10.09
C GLY A 65 -21.39 -15.71 8.71
N PHE A 66 -20.63 -15.87 7.63
CA PHE A 66 -21.16 -15.83 6.27
C PHE A 66 -22.16 -16.95 5.99
N LEU A 67 -21.87 -18.19 6.38
CA LEU A 67 -22.78 -19.32 6.18
C LEU A 67 -24.07 -19.16 6.98
N THR A 68 -23.98 -18.63 8.20
CA THR A 68 -25.14 -18.30 9.04
C THR A 68 -25.97 -17.20 8.38
N ASP A 69 -25.36 -16.09 7.98
CA ASP A 69 -26.04 -15.00 7.27
C ASP A 69 -26.74 -15.55 6.02
N TRP A 70 -26.02 -16.28 5.17
CA TRP A 70 -26.56 -16.81 3.93
C TRP A 70 -27.77 -17.73 4.16
N SER A 71 -27.70 -18.64 5.13
CA SER A 71 -28.82 -19.53 5.47
C SER A 71 -30.01 -18.75 6.03
N TRP A 72 -29.75 -17.72 6.85
CA TRP A 72 -30.78 -16.88 7.45
C TRP A 72 -31.50 -16.00 6.39
N TYR A 73 -30.74 -15.29 5.56
CA TYR A 73 -31.30 -14.47 4.47
C TYR A 73 -32.12 -15.32 3.48
N GLY A 74 -31.62 -16.52 3.13
CA GLY A 74 -32.34 -17.45 2.27
C GLY A 74 -33.65 -17.94 2.89
N SER A 75 -33.68 -18.19 4.20
CA SER A 75 -34.92 -18.58 4.91
C SER A 75 -36.01 -17.50 4.90
N LEU A 76 -35.63 -16.23 4.72
CA LEU A 76 -36.54 -15.09 4.67
C LEU A 76 -36.88 -14.66 3.24
N GLY A 77 -36.30 -15.29 2.21
CA GLY A 77 -36.42 -14.86 0.82
C GLY A 77 -35.75 -13.51 0.53
N LEU A 78 -34.75 -13.12 1.33
CA LEU A 78 -34.06 -11.84 1.29
C LEU A 78 -32.64 -11.95 0.70
N ASP A 79 -32.38 -12.95 -0.14
CA ASP A 79 -31.06 -13.20 -0.75
C ASP A 79 -30.49 -11.97 -1.48
N SER A 80 -31.35 -11.16 -2.10
CA SER A 80 -30.95 -9.93 -2.81
C SER A 80 -30.27 -8.90 -1.90
N ILE A 81 -30.67 -8.81 -0.63
CA ILE A 81 -30.09 -7.88 0.34
C ILE A 81 -28.65 -8.29 0.67
N LEU A 82 -28.42 -9.60 0.86
CA LEU A 82 -27.09 -10.14 1.12
C LEU A 82 -26.14 -9.85 -0.05
N TRP A 83 -26.58 -10.09 -1.29
CA TRP A 83 -25.77 -9.80 -2.47
C TRP A 83 -25.51 -8.32 -2.67
N THR A 84 -26.49 -7.45 -2.36
CA THR A 84 -26.30 -5.99 -2.42
C THR A 84 -25.25 -5.52 -1.41
N ARG A 85 -25.32 -6.02 -0.17
CA ARG A 85 -24.31 -5.75 0.88
C ARG A 85 -22.93 -6.20 0.42
N ILE A 86 -22.78 -7.44 -0.05
CA ILE A 86 -21.48 -7.99 -0.47
C ILE A 86 -20.92 -7.22 -1.66
N ALA A 87 -21.76 -6.90 -2.66
CA ALA A 87 -21.34 -6.14 -3.83
C ALA A 87 -20.87 -4.73 -3.44
N ALA A 88 -21.59 -4.05 -2.54
CA ALA A 88 -21.19 -2.73 -2.04
C ALA A 88 -19.86 -2.79 -1.28
N SER A 89 -19.71 -3.72 -0.33
CA SER A 89 -18.46 -3.89 0.44
C SER A 89 -17.29 -4.27 -0.47
N LEU A 90 -17.48 -5.18 -1.41
CA LEU A 90 -16.44 -5.61 -2.35
C LEU A 90 -16.07 -4.48 -3.32
N GLY A 91 -17.05 -3.73 -3.82
CA GLY A 91 -16.83 -2.57 -4.68
C GLY A 91 -15.98 -1.51 -3.98
N LEU A 92 -16.33 -1.17 -2.73
CA LEU A 92 -15.57 -0.25 -1.90
C LEU A 92 -14.17 -0.78 -1.56
N PHE A 93 -14.04 -2.07 -1.27
CA PHE A 93 -12.74 -2.71 -1.04
C PHE A 93 -11.82 -2.55 -2.26
N VAL A 94 -12.31 -2.94 -3.45
CA VAL A 94 -11.54 -2.88 -4.69
C VAL A 94 -11.19 -1.43 -5.04
N ALA A 95 -12.16 -0.51 -4.94
CA ALA A 95 -11.91 0.91 -5.20
C ALA A 95 -10.87 1.48 -4.23
N GLY A 96 -11.04 1.28 -2.92
CA GLY A 96 -10.12 1.74 -1.90
C GLY A 96 -8.71 1.15 -2.06
N PHE A 97 -8.62 -0.15 -2.35
CA PHE A 97 -7.35 -0.83 -2.61
C PHE A 97 -6.65 -0.27 -3.85
N VAL A 98 -7.32 -0.30 -5.01
CA VAL A 98 -6.72 0.05 -6.30
C VAL A 98 -6.32 1.52 -6.32
N LEU A 99 -7.20 2.42 -5.88
CA LEU A 99 -6.91 3.86 -5.88
C LEU A 99 -5.74 4.20 -4.94
N THR A 100 -5.72 3.63 -3.73
CA THR A 100 -4.61 3.84 -2.78
C THR A 100 -3.30 3.29 -3.35
N TRP A 101 -3.34 2.07 -3.89
CA TRP A 101 -2.14 1.41 -4.40
C TRP A 101 -1.53 2.16 -5.58
N ILE A 102 -2.36 2.54 -6.55
CA ILE A 102 -1.92 3.31 -7.71
C ILE A 102 -1.33 4.64 -7.26
N PHE A 103 -2.01 5.37 -6.37
CA PHE A 103 -1.54 6.66 -5.90
C PHE A 103 -0.19 6.57 -5.18
N LEU A 104 -0.01 5.60 -4.28
CA LEU A 104 1.26 5.37 -3.60
C LEU A 104 2.37 4.95 -4.56
N PHE A 105 2.07 4.04 -5.49
CA PHE A 105 3.03 3.56 -6.47
C PHE A 105 3.50 4.69 -7.40
N VAL A 106 2.59 5.53 -7.88
CA VAL A 106 2.92 6.69 -8.71
C VAL A 106 3.80 7.67 -7.95
N ASN A 107 3.46 8.00 -6.69
CA ASN A 107 4.29 8.90 -5.88
C ASN A 107 5.69 8.32 -5.61
N TYR A 108 5.79 7.03 -5.29
CA TYR A 108 7.06 6.33 -5.17
C TYR A 108 7.87 6.40 -6.48
N TRP A 109 7.22 6.13 -7.61
CA TRP A 109 7.87 6.13 -8.92
C TRP A 109 8.43 7.51 -9.28
N ILE A 110 7.64 8.59 -9.07
CA ILE A 110 8.09 9.97 -9.27
C ILE A 110 9.28 10.27 -8.35
N ALA A 111 9.19 9.94 -7.06
CA ALA A 111 10.27 10.20 -6.09
C ALA A 111 11.58 9.51 -6.49
N ARG A 112 11.52 8.24 -6.92
CA ARG A 112 12.68 7.48 -7.40
C ARG A 112 13.28 8.06 -8.69
N ARG A 113 12.48 8.68 -9.55
CA ARG A 113 12.95 9.34 -10.78
C ARG A 113 13.65 10.66 -10.49
N VAL A 114 13.11 11.43 -9.56
CA VAL A 114 13.62 12.76 -9.20
C VAL A 114 14.90 12.66 -8.35
N GLU A 115 14.96 11.70 -7.42
CA GLU A 115 16.09 11.46 -6.54
C GLU A 115 16.60 10.00 -6.63
N PRO A 116 17.25 9.58 -7.74
CA PRO A 116 17.64 8.17 -7.95
C PRO A 116 18.56 7.59 -6.88
N PHE A 117 19.42 8.43 -6.31
CA PHE A 117 20.40 8.07 -5.28
C PHE A 117 19.91 8.36 -3.85
N GLY A 118 18.62 8.69 -3.67
CA GLY A 118 18.06 9.08 -2.37
C GLY A 118 18.14 7.97 -1.32
N LEU A 119 18.14 6.70 -1.73
CA LEU A 119 18.19 5.56 -0.82
C LEU A 119 19.59 5.02 -0.55
N VAL A 120 20.62 5.53 -1.23
CA VAL A 120 21.99 5.05 -1.02
C VAL A 120 22.43 5.36 0.42
N SER A 121 23.11 4.43 1.08
CA SER A 121 23.57 4.48 2.46
C SER A 121 22.46 4.78 3.49
N THR A 122 21.20 4.43 3.19
CA THR A 122 20.07 4.57 4.13
C THR A 122 19.75 3.23 4.81
N PRO A 123 19.05 3.23 5.96
CA PRO A 123 18.58 1.99 6.59
C PRO A 123 17.74 1.11 5.67
N VAL A 124 17.00 1.71 4.73
CA VAL A 124 16.19 0.95 3.76
C VAL A 124 17.08 0.12 2.81
N GLU A 125 18.21 0.67 2.38
CA GLU A 125 19.20 -0.07 1.58
C GLU A 125 19.89 -1.14 2.42
N GLN A 126 20.25 -0.83 3.68
CA GLN A 126 20.83 -1.83 4.58
C GLN A 126 19.90 -3.03 4.83
N VAL A 127 18.60 -2.78 4.97
CA VAL A 127 17.58 -3.85 5.08
C VAL A 127 17.51 -4.66 3.78
N SER A 128 17.55 -4.00 2.62
CA SER A 128 17.60 -4.66 1.31
C SER A 128 18.84 -5.54 1.18
N ASP A 129 20.01 -5.06 1.58
CA ASP A 129 21.28 -5.79 1.51
C ASP A 129 21.32 -6.96 2.49
N ALA A 130 20.80 -6.78 3.71
CA ALA A 130 20.74 -7.83 4.73
C ALA A 130 19.75 -8.96 4.39
N THR A 131 18.63 -8.62 3.75
CA THR A 131 17.59 -9.59 3.38
C THR A 131 17.77 -10.16 1.97
N GLY A 132 18.61 -9.54 1.14
CA GLY A 132 18.73 -9.83 -0.29
C GLY A 132 17.51 -9.41 -1.14
N ILE A 133 16.52 -8.73 -0.54
CA ILE A 133 15.29 -8.31 -1.22
C ILE A 133 15.47 -6.89 -1.75
N ARG A 134 15.33 -6.73 -3.07
CA ARG A 134 15.44 -5.42 -3.71
C ARG A 134 14.42 -4.42 -3.16
N VAL A 135 14.85 -3.19 -2.92
CA VAL A 135 14.01 -2.09 -2.41
C VAL A 135 12.67 -1.91 -3.14
N PRO A 136 12.54 -1.97 -4.49
CA PRO A 136 11.24 -1.85 -5.15
C PRO A 136 10.26 -2.96 -4.76
N VAL A 137 10.75 -4.17 -4.45
CA VAL A 137 9.91 -5.27 -3.99
C VAL A 137 9.39 -4.99 -2.58
N ILE A 138 10.26 -4.52 -1.68
CA ILE A 138 9.87 -4.10 -0.32
C ILE A 138 8.79 -3.01 -0.40
N ALA A 139 8.99 -1.99 -1.24
CA ALA A 139 8.03 -0.91 -1.44
C ALA A 139 6.67 -1.43 -1.96
N ILE A 140 6.67 -2.28 -2.98
CA ILE A 140 5.43 -2.88 -3.52
C ILE A 140 4.70 -3.69 -2.44
N VAL A 141 5.42 -4.48 -1.64
CA VAL A 141 4.82 -5.26 -0.54
C VAL A 141 4.19 -4.32 0.48
N ILE A 142 4.91 -3.28 0.94
CA ILE A 142 4.39 -2.30 1.90
C ILE A 142 3.15 -1.59 1.34
N PHE A 143 3.18 -1.11 0.10
CA PHE A 143 2.04 -0.42 -0.51
C PHE A 143 0.85 -1.36 -0.70
N THR A 144 1.09 -2.63 -1.04
CA THR A 144 0.04 -3.64 -1.16
C THR A 144 -0.61 -3.91 0.20
N LEU A 145 0.18 -4.10 1.25
CA LEU A 145 -0.33 -4.31 2.60
C LEU A 145 -1.11 -3.09 3.12
N PHE A 146 -0.55 -1.88 2.96
CA PHE A 146 -1.23 -0.66 3.36
C PHE A 146 -2.54 -0.45 2.58
N SER A 147 -2.51 -0.62 1.26
CA SER A 147 -3.71 -0.47 0.41
C SER A 147 -4.76 -1.53 0.72
N PHE A 148 -4.35 -2.74 1.11
CA PHE A 148 -5.26 -3.79 1.57
C PHE A 148 -5.98 -3.39 2.86
N ILE A 149 -5.24 -2.89 3.86
CA ILE A 149 -5.83 -2.35 5.09
C ILE A 149 -6.77 -1.18 4.78
N MET A 150 -6.38 -0.30 3.85
CA MET A 150 -7.21 0.83 3.45
C MET A 150 -8.49 0.39 2.75
N GLY A 151 -8.39 -0.59 1.84
CA GLY A 151 -9.54 -1.21 1.20
C GLY A 151 -10.49 -1.84 2.21
N LEU A 152 -9.98 -2.54 3.22
CA LEU A 152 -10.80 -3.10 4.30
C LEU A 152 -11.51 -2.01 5.12
N ASN A 153 -10.81 -0.92 5.44
CA ASN A 153 -11.41 0.22 6.17
C ASN A 153 -12.56 0.83 5.37
N VAL A 154 -12.34 1.13 4.08
CA VAL A 154 -13.39 1.73 3.23
C VAL A 154 -14.53 0.75 2.98
N ALA A 155 -14.26 -0.55 2.85
CA ALA A 155 -15.28 -1.57 2.69
C ALA A 155 -16.23 -1.70 3.89
N ALA A 156 -15.76 -1.39 5.09
CA ALA A 156 -16.57 -1.37 6.30
C ALA A 156 -17.67 -0.29 6.24
N GLU A 157 -17.46 0.77 5.46
CA GLU A 157 -18.39 1.90 5.29
C GLU A 157 -19.48 1.65 4.23
N TRP A 158 -19.67 0.40 3.80
CA TRP A 158 -20.74 0.02 2.88
C TRP A 158 -22.14 0.48 3.29
N PRO A 159 -22.54 0.55 4.60
CA PRO A 159 -23.87 1.05 4.95
C PRO A 159 -24.01 2.53 4.62
N GLN A 160 -22.97 3.33 4.89
CA GLN A 160 -22.97 4.75 4.60
C GLN A 160 -23.06 5.00 3.10
N LEU A 161 -22.36 4.20 2.28
CA LEU A 161 -22.46 4.29 0.84
C LEU A 161 -23.89 4.01 0.36
N LEU A 162 -24.51 2.94 0.85
CA LEU A 162 -25.88 2.59 0.44
C LEU A 162 -26.90 3.63 0.89
N LEU A 163 -26.73 4.21 2.09
CA LEU A 163 -27.56 5.31 2.57
C LEU A 163 -27.41 6.55 1.70
N PHE A 164 -26.19 6.90 1.29
CA PHE A 164 -25.93 8.01 0.38
C PHE A 164 -26.53 7.79 -1.02
N LEU A 165 -26.36 6.59 -1.59
CA LEU A 165 -26.89 6.27 -2.91
C LEU A 165 -28.42 6.20 -2.95
N ASN A 166 -29.04 5.81 -1.83
CA ASN A 166 -30.50 5.70 -1.69
C ASN A 166 -31.07 6.83 -0.81
N GLN A 167 -30.40 7.98 -0.76
CA GLN A 167 -30.83 9.10 0.06
C GLN A 167 -32.19 9.64 -0.39
N SER A 168 -32.97 10.15 0.56
CA SER A 168 -34.24 10.83 0.31
C SER A 168 -34.31 12.14 1.08
N ASN A 169 -35.06 13.11 0.56
CA ASN A 169 -35.22 14.40 1.21
C ASN A 169 -36.19 14.28 2.39
N PHE A 170 -35.87 14.96 3.50
CA PHE A 170 -36.77 15.04 4.65
C PHE A 170 -37.76 16.20 4.51
N GLY A 171 -37.44 17.22 3.71
CA GLY A 171 -38.24 18.44 3.58
C GLY A 171 -38.09 19.39 4.77
N VAL A 172 -37.04 19.20 5.58
CA VAL A 172 -36.76 19.98 6.78
C VAL A 172 -35.43 20.69 6.57
N MET A 173 -35.52 22.01 6.36
CA MET A 173 -34.36 22.85 6.12
C MET A 173 -33.74 23.31 7.44
N ASP A 174 -32.43 23.20 7.55
CA ASP A 174 -31.69 23.77 8.67
C ASP A 174 -31.65 25.31 8.52
N PRO A 175 -31.84 26.06 9.60
CA PRO A 175 -31.92 27.52 9.56
C PRO A 175 -30.55 28.22 9.40
N VAL A 176 -29.43 27.52 9.63
CA VAL A 176 -28.08 28.08 9.61
C VAL A 176 -27.46 27.99 8.23
N PHE A 177 -27.40 26.78 7.65
CA PHE A 177 -26.77 26.55 6.35
C PHE A 177 -27.77 26.41 5.20
N ASN A 178 -29.07 26.47 5.50
CA ASN A 178 -30.15 26.29 4.53
C ASN A 178 -29.99 24.99 3.73
N ARG A 179 -29.64 23.91 4.44
CA ARG A 179 -29.52 22.55 3.88
C ARG A 179 -30.62 21.66 4.44
N ASP A 180 -31.15 20.75 3.63
CA ASP A 180 -32.09 19.74 4.11
C ASP A 180 -31.38 18.79 5.10
N ALA A 181 -32.12 18.28 6.08
CA ALA A 181 -31.61 17.31 7.06
C ALA A 181 -30.94 16.08 6.40
N SER A 182 -31.35 15.70 5.17
CA SER A 182 -30.74 14.62 4.37
C SER A 182 -29.26 14.84 4.11
N PHE A 183 -28.81 16.08 3.96
CA PHE A 183 -27.40 16.40 3.77
C PHE A 183 -26.56 15.88 4.95
N TYR A 184 -27.01 16.12 6.18
CA TYR A 184 -26.24 15.79 7.36
C TYR A 184 -26.26 14.31 7.72
N ILE A 185 -27.35 13.60 7.39
CA ILE A 185 -27.50 12.17 7.69
C ILE A 185 -26.85 11.30 6.61
N PHE A 186 -26.96 11.67 5.33
CA PHE A 186 -26.54 10.81 4.22
C PHE A 186 -25.27 11.29 3.51
N THR A 187 -25.12 12.61 3.31
CA THR A 187 -24.01 13.15 2.50
C THR A 187 -22.78 13.47 3.36
N LEU A 188 -22.98 14.10 4.51
CA LEU A 188 -21.90 14.55 5.39
C LEU A 188 -20.98 13.40 5.84
N PRO A 189 -21.48 12.22 6.28
CA PRO A 189 -20.62 11.10 6.66
C PRO A 189 -19.72 10.63 5.51
N ILE A 190 -20.24 10.57 4.28
CA ILE A 190 -19.44 10.20 3.10
C ILE A 190 -18.34 11.22 2.81
N LEU A 191 -18.64 12.52 2.92
CA LEU A 191 -17.62 13.56 2.75
C LEU A 191 -16.49 13.42 3.78
N GLU A 192 -16.82 13.06 5.02
CA GLU A 192 -15.83 12.80 6.08
C GLU A 192 -14.98 11.56 5.81
N ILE A 193 -15.61 10.46 5.39
CA ILE A 193 -14.90 9.22 5.01
C ILE A 193 -13.92 9.50 3.86
N VAL A 194 -14.37 10.19 2.81
CA VAL A 194 -13.54 10.55 1.65
C VAL A 194 -12.40 11.48 2.07
N ARG A 195 -12.67 12.51 2.87
CA ARG A 195 -11.65 13.42 3.41
C ARG A 195 -10.60 12.65 4.22
N GLY A 196 -11.03 11.81 5.17
CA GLY A 196 -10.13 11.03 6.01
C GLY A 196 -9.28 10.06 5.19
N TRP A 197 -9.88 9.40 4.20
CA TRP A 197 -9.17 8.52 3.28
C TRP A 197 -8.10 9.27 2.49
N LEU A 198 -8.44 10.43 1.89
CA LEU A 198 -7.48 11.27 1.16
C LEU A 198 -6.35 11.78 2.07
N GLN A 199 -6.66 12.20 3.30
CA GLN A 199 -5.65 12.66 4.26
C GLN A 199 -4.64 11.56 4.58
N ALA A 200 -5.12 10.34 4.84
CA ALA A 200 -4.26 9.19 5.11
C ALA A 200 -3.35 8.87 3.91
N VAL A 201 -3.92 8.79 2.71
CA VAL A 201 -3.18 8.45 1.47
C VAL A 201 -2.13 9.52 1.15
N ILE A 202 -2.45 10.81 1.28
CA ILE A 202 -1.48 11.90 1.06
C ILE A 202 -0.39 11.88 2.15
N THR A 203 -0.74 11.62 3.40
CA THR A 203 0.24 11.54 4.50
C THR A 203 1.25 10.42 4.26
N VAL A 204 0.78 9.22 3.91
CA VAL A 204 1.67 8.09 3.60
C VAL A 204 2.49 8.37 2.34
N SER A 205 1.95 9.10 1.36
CA SER A 205 2.71 9.54 0.19
C SER A 205 3.82 10.52 0.56
N LEU A 206 3.54 11.51 1.44
CA LEU A 206 4.56 12.42 1.96
C LEU A 206 5.68 11.65 2.67
N ILE A 207 5.33 10.73 3.57
CA ILE A 207 6.30 9.86 4.25
C ILE A 207 7.12 9.06 3.23
N THR A 208 6.46 8.50 2.22
CA THR A 208 7.12 7.72 1.16
C THR A 208 8.13 8.59 0.42
N VAL A 209 7.78 9.80 0.00
CA VAL A 209 8.70 10.71 -0.70
C VAL A 209 9.88 11.10 0.20
N VAL A 210 9.64 11.38 1.48
CA VAL A 210 10.69 11.71 2.46
C VAL A 210 11.68 10.56 2.61
N VAL A 211 11.17 9.34 2.83
CA VAL A 211 11.98 8.12 2.99
C VAL A 211 12.77 7.82 1.71
N VAL A 212 12.12 7.84 0.55
CA VAL A 212 12.76 7.56 -0.76
C VAL A 212 13.85 8.57 -1.10
N SER A 213 13.68 9.82 -0.69
CA SER A 213 14.65 10.89 -0.93
C SER A 213 15.80 10.87 0.08
N GLY A 214 15.73 10.03 1.13
CA GLY A 214 16.78 9.90 2.15
C GLY A 214 16.90 11.10 3.08
N ILE A 215 15.84 11.91 3.18
CA ILE A 215 15.81 13.12 4.01
C ILE A 215 16.03 12.72 5.48
N GLY A 216 16.92 13.42 6.16
CA GLY A 216 17.27 13.15 7.56
C GLY A 216 18.41 12.13 7.72
N TRP A 217 18.54 11.13 6.83
CA TRP A 217 19.68 10.20 6.83
C TRP A 217 20.87 10.71 6.04
N ARG A 218 20.64 11.28 4.86
CA ARG A 218 21.69 11.83 3.98
C ARG A 218 21.91 13.33 4.17
N GLY A 219 21.26 13.91 5.18
CA GLY A 219 21.18 15.35 5.43
C GLY A 219 19.91 15.98 4.85
N TRP A 220 19.90 17.31 4.80
CA TRP A 220 18.73 18.13 4.42
C TRP A 220 18.82 18.74 3.02
N ARG A 221 19.92 18.49 2.30
CA ARG A 221 20.10 18.96 0.92
C ARG A 221 19.32 18.04 -0.03
N MET A 222 18.47 18.63 -0.86
CA MET A 222 17.59 17.92 -1.78
C MET A 222 17.65 18.55 -3.16
N ARG A 223 17.34 17.76 -4.20
CA ARG A 223 17.11 18.32 -5.53
C ARG A 223 15.83 19.15 -5.54
N THR A 224 15.81 20.17 -6.39
CA THR A 224 14.63 21.05 -6.55
C THR A 224 13.38 20.26 -6.90
N GLY A 225 13.48 19.21 -7.73
CA GLY A 225 12.33 18.37 -8.06
C GLY A 225 11.69 17.70 -6.85
N THR A 226 12.50 17.28 -5.86
CA THR A 226 12.01 16.64 -4.63
C THR A 226 11.25 17.65 -3.78
N LEU A 227 11.79 18.88 -3.68
CA LEU A 227 11.12 19.99 -3.00
C LEU A 227 9.80 20.37 -3.67
N VAL A 228 9.75 20.41 -5.00
CA VAL A 228 8.50 20.68 -5.73
C VAL A 228 7.49 19.56 -5.50
N HIS A 229 7.91 18.29 -5.57
CA HIS A 229 7.00 17.15 -5.34
C HIS A 229 6.42 17.16 -3.91
N LEU A 230 7.27 17.36 -2.89
CA LEU A 230 6.82 17.54 -1.51
C LEU A 230 5.94 18.78 -1.35
N GLY A 231 6.26 19.88 -2.01
CA GLY A 231 5.47 21.10 -2.00
C GLY A 231 4.07 20.91 -2.60
N VAL A 232 3.96 20.17 -3.72
CA VAL A 232 2.68 19.82 -4.34
C VAL A 232 1.85 18.94 -3.41
N LEU A 233 2.43 17.87 -2.85
CA LEU A 233 1.73 17.01 -1.89
C LEU A 233 1.33 17.77 -0.62
N GLY A 234 2.19 18.65 -0.12
CA GLY A 234 1.91 19.50 1.02
C GLY A 234 0.79 20.51 0.74
N ALA A 235 0.78 21.13 -0.44
CA ALA A 235 -0.29 22.02 -0.87
C ALA A 235 -1.63 21.28 -0.98
N LEU A 236 -1.63 20.07 -1.54
CA LEU A 236 -2.82 19.20 -1.56
C LEU A 236 -3.31 18.86 -0.15
N PHE A 237 -2.38 18.53 0.76
CA PHE A 237 -2.71 18.22 2.15
C PHE A 237 -3.34 19.43 2.88
N LEU A 238 -2.73 20.62 2.75
CA LEU A 238 -3.26 21.85 3.33
C LEU A 238 -4.60 22.26 2.71
N GLY A 239 -4.75 22.10 1.39
CA GLY A 239 -6.04 22.30 0.71
C GLY A 239 -7.13 21.37 1.25
N LEU A 240 -6.77 20.13 1.57
CA LEU A 240 -7.69 19.17 2.18
C LEU A 240 -8.02 19.49 3.64
N ILE A 241 -7.09 20.08 4.40
CA ILE A 241 -7.39 20.65 5.72
C ILE A 241 -8.40 21.80 5.58
N ALA A 242 -8.18 22.71 4.64
CA ALA A 242 -9.07 23.84 4.41
C ALA A 242 -10.49 23.38 4.00
N LEU A 243 -10.61 22.43 3.07
CA LEU A 243 -11.89 21.78 2.75
C LEU A 243 -12.48 21.07 3.96
N GLY A 244 -11.63 20.50 4.80
CA GLY A 244 -12.02 19.89 6.06
C GLY A 244 -12.74 20.85 7.00
N TYR A 245 -12.24 22.08 7.16
CA TYR A 245 -12.92 23.10 7.95
C TYR A 245 -14.30 23.47 7.38
N GLN A 246 -14.46 23.46 6.06
CA GLN A 246 -15.78 23.68 5.43
C GLN A 246 -16.76 22.54 5.71
N ILE A 247 -16.28 21.29 5.73
CA ILE A 247 -17.09 20.12 6.10
C ILE A 247 -17.43 20.16 7.59
N ASP A 248 -16.46 20.47 8.44
CA ASP A 248 -16.63 20.55 9.89
C ASP A 248 -17.57 21.71 10.28
N ALA A 249 -17.65 22.77 9.47
CA ALA A 249 -18.62 23.86 9.66
C ALA A 249 -20.07 23.35 9.68
N ALA A 250 -20.41 22.37 8.85
CA ALA A 250 -21.74 21.77 8.83
C ALA A 250 -22.09 21.08 10.18
N LYS A 251 -21.09 20.65 10.95
CA LYS A 251 -21.33 19.97 12.24
C LYS A 251 -21.74 20.92 13.35
N LEU A 252 -21.68 22.24 13.17
CA LEU A 252 -22.11 23.18 14.19
C LEU A 252 -23.58 23.00 14.56
N VAL A 253 -24.42 22.49 13.64
CA VAL A 253 -25.82 22.15 13.92
C VAL A 253 -25.97 21.03 14.98
N TYR A 254 -24.92 20.24 15.19
CA TYR A 254 -24.83 19.19 16.22
C TYR A 254 -24.02 19.62 17.45
N SER A 255 -23.65 20.89 17.56
CA SER A 255 -22.80 21.37 18.66
C SER A 255 -23.54 21.27 20.00
N GLU A 256 -22.95 20.55 20.96
CA GLU A 256 -23.38 20.59 22.36
C GLU A 256 -22.70 21.73 23.15
N ARG A 257 -21.82 22.50 22.49
CA ARG A 257 -21.06 23.57 23.12
C ARG A 257 -21.88 24.84 23.12
N GLY A 258 -22.45 25.21 24.26
CA GLY A 258 -23.16 26.48 24.43
C GLY A 258 -24.29 26.40 25.44
N ALA A 259 -25.13 27.44 25.48
CA ALA A 259 -26.31 27.50 26.33
C ALA A 259 -27.50 26.67 25.79
N VAL A 260 -27.46 26.28 24.51
CA VAL A 260 -28.47 25.49 23.81
C VAL A 260 -27.79 24.52 22.85
N PHE A 261 -28.45 23.39 22.57
CA PHE A 261 -28.00 22.41 21.58
C PHE A 261 -28.13 22.97 20.16
N GLY A 262 -27.06 22.86 19.37
CA GLY A 262 -26.94 23.39 18.02
C GLY A 262 -26.01 24.60 17.92
N ALA A 263 -25.95 25.22 16.74
CA ALA A 263 -25.03 26.32 16.46
C ALA A 263 -25.38 27.56 17.30
N GLY A 264 -24.47 27.96 18.19
CA GLY A 264 -24.64 29.17 19.01
C GLY A 264 -24.42 30.47 18.23
N TYR A 265 -24.79 31.61 18.83
CA TYR A 265 -24.57 32.93 18.20
C TYR A 265 -23.08 33.21 17.94
N THR A 266 -22.20 32.83 18.88
CA THR A 266 -20.74 32.99 18.73
C THR A 266 -20.16 32.08 17.65
N ASP A 267 -20.73 30.88 17.51
CA ASP A 267 -20.32 29.86 16.57
C ASP A 267 -20.60 30.25 15.11
N VAL A 268 -21.67 31.02 14.88
CA VAL A 268 -22.10 31.49 13.55
C VAL A 268 -21.43 32.81 13.14
N ASN A 269 -21.03 33.66 14.09
CA ASN A 269 -20.55 35.02 13.83
C ASN A 269 -19.05 35.24 14.13
N ALA A 270 -18.29 34.19 14.41
CA ALA A 270 -16.85 34.26 14.68
C ALA A 270 -15.97 34.18 13.42
#